data_AF-A0A9E1HY73-F1
#
_entry.id   AF-A0A9E1HY73-F1
#
_cell.length_a   1.000
_cell.length_b   1.000
_cell.length_c   1.000
_cell.angle_alpha   90.00
_cell.angle_beta   90.00
_cell.angle_gamma   90.00
#
_symmetry.space_group_name_H-M   'P 1'
#
loop_
_entity.id
_entity.type
_entity.pdbx_description
1 polymer ?
#
loop_
_entity_poly.entity_id
_entity_poly.type
_entity_poly.pdbx_seq_one_letter_code
_entity_poly.pdbx_strand_id
1 'polypeptide(L)'
;IRLASGRWKSHKEDTVDWNDQKYAEIWRQGWADTANRYLEAIGSPERLDLRSYERQGLDKIPTVHMGPAVSQMEKRGIQTNIGNLNRDITAANRLMQSIRQMVRHLKGWIADLKEKKAALLEALQEAKEPTLPELLGKYLDLRREERTGWTSKGQLKGTVNDFNKVMDAIRYLREKELSTVESLDTYLDTVSGQAVSIRAEMKPKEKRMKEIDTLLSHIANFEAHKPVHAEYAAIRFKKPKEQFAAAHRDELDAYNAAVRYFKVHLEGTKYSTKKLNEERTQLAGEVAEYRERLSAVQEDVKILRDVRHWLNQVLPSEQYRQTAEPGKKPSIQQAVKGRAQRIREEQAEKRQQPRTEKRQDMEL
;
A
#
# COMPACT_ATOMS: atom_id res chain seq x y z
N ILE A 1 -32.92 43.75 87.05
CA ILE A 1 -31.95 44.77 87.51
C ILE A 1 -32.42 46.14 87.04
N ARG A 2 -32.51 47.13 87.93
CA ARG A 2 -32.88 48.49 87.55
C ARG A 2 -31.61 49.22 87.09
N LEU A 3 -31.63 49.78 85.87
CA LEU A 3 -30.48 50.54 85.36
C LEU A 3 -30.44 51.91 86.04
N ALA A 4 -29.27 52.56 86.06
CA ALA A 4 -29.11 53.90 86.60
C ALA A 4 -30.05 54.95 85.95
N SER A 5 -30.53 54.68 84.74
CA SER A 5 -31.51 55.50 84.01
C SER A 5 -32.97 55.33 84.49
N GLY A 6 -33.22 54.54 85.55
CA GLY A 6 -34.56 54.27 86.10
C GLY A 6 -35.38 53.23 85.33
N ARG A 7 -34.97 52.88 84.10
CA ARG A 7 -35.58 51.82 83.28
C ARG A 7 -35.15 50.42 83.75
N TRP A 8 -36.03 49.44 83.58
CA TRP A 8 -35.73 48.05 83.87
C TRP A 8 -34.83 47.46 82.79
N LYS A 9 -33.80 46.70 83.19
CA LYS A 9 -33.03 45.86 82.26
C LYS A 9 -33.95 44.75 81.75
N SER A 10 -34.42 44.87 80.52
CA SER A 10 -35.07 43.79 79.79
C SER A 10 -34.02 42.94 79.10
N HIS A 11 -34.16 41.61 79.16
CA HIS A 11 -33.53 40.72 78.19
C HIS A 11 -34.64 40.05 77.40
N LYS A 12 -34.39 39.84 76.10
CA LYS A 12 -35.24 39.00 75.28
C LYS A 12 -34.70 37.58 75.42
N GLU A 13 -35.53 36.67 75.89
CA GLU A 13 -35.26 35.24 75.87
C GLU A 13 -36.21 34.63 74.86
N ASP A 14 -35.64 33.96 73.86
CA ASP A 14 -36.46 33.25 72.89
C ASP A 14 -36.96 31.97 73.56
N THR A 15 -38.28 31.86 73.76
CA THR A 15 -38.92 30.70 74.40
C THR A 15 -39.04 29.50 73.48
N VAL A 16 -38.66 29.66 72.22
CA VAL A 16 -38.67 28.64 71.16
C VAL A 16 -37.43 28.78 70.31
N ASP A 17 -37.02 27.68 69.67
CA ASP A 17 -35.86 27.58 68.79
C ASP A 17 -36.14 28.06 67.34
N TRP A 18 -37.26 28.75 67.11
CA TRP A 18 -37.69 29.23 65.79
C TRP A 18 -36.67 30.16 65.11
N ASN A 19 -35.84 30.85 65.90
CA ASN A 19 -34.79 31.74 65.39
C ASN A 19 -33.44 31.04 65.19
N ASP A 20 -33.32 29.76 65.53
CA ASP A 20 -32.08 29.00 65.33
C ASP A 20 -31.93 28.63 63.85
N GLN A 21 -30.88 29.17 63.20
CA GLN A 21 -30.60 28.97 61.79
C GLN A 21 -30.40 27.49 61.43
N LYS A 22 -30.03 26.62 62.38
CA LYS A 22 -29.83 25.19 62.13
C LYS A 22 -31.13 24.48 61.69
N TYR A 23 -32.29 24.95 62.16
CA TYR A 23 -33.58 24.37 61.80
C TYR A 23 -34.18 24.99 60.53
N ALA A 24 -33.71 26.16 60.11
CA ALA A 24 -34.21 26.83 58.92
C ALA A 24 -33.98 26.01 57.63
N GLU A 25 -32.84 25.35 57.49
CA GLU A 25 -32.58 24.45 56.35
C GLU A 25 -33.48 23.21 56.40
N ILE A 26 -33.68 22.63 57.58
CA ILE A 26 -34.55 21.45 57.78
C ILE A 26 -35.99 21.77 57.40
N TRP A 27 -36.52 22.93 57.83
CA TRP A 27 -37.88 23.34 57.49
C TRP A 27 -38.04 23.68 56.01
N ARG A 28 -37.06 24.36 55.40
CA ARG A 28 -37.08 24.63 53.95
C ARG A 28 -37.02 23.35 53.14
N GLN A 29 -36.23 22.37 53.58
CA GLN A 29 -36.15 21.05 52.97
C GLN A 29 -37.50 20.33 53.06
N GLY A 30 -38.06 20.20 54.26
CA GLY A 30 -39.36 19.55 54.45
C GLY A 30 -40.50 20.24 53.68
N TRP A 31 -40.43 21.56 53.52
CA TRP A 31 -41.38 22.30 52.69
C TRP A 31 -41.20 21.99 51.20
N ALA A 32 -39.98 22.09 50.66
CA ALA A 32 -39.70 21.81 49.26
C ALA A 32 -40.06 20.36 48.89
N ASP A 33 -39.73 19.40 49.75
CA ASP A 33 -40.07 17.98 49.55
C ASP A 33 -41.58 17.76 49.52
N THR A 34 -42.32 18.43 50.40
CA THR A 34 -43.78 18.35 50.43
C THR A 34 -44.39 18.97 49.19
N ALA A 35 -43.95 20.16 48.80
CA ALA A 35 -44.42 20.83 47.58
C ALA A 35 -44.10 20.02 46.31
N ASN A 36 -42.88 19.46 46.21
CA ASN A 36 -42.46 18.63 45.09
C ASN A 36 -43.29 17.35 44.94
N ARG A 37 -43.68 16.71 46.06
CA ARG A 37 -44.59 15.56 46.03
C ARG A 37 -45.94 15.90 45.40
N TYR A 38 -46.50 17.08 45.71
CA TYR A 38 -47.75 17.52 45.09
C TYR A 38 -47.55 17.89 43.61
N LEU A 39 -46.44 18.54 43.26
CA LEU A 39 -46.12 18.85 41.84
C LEU A 39 -45.97 17.57 41.00
N GLU A 40 -45.35 16.54 41.55
CA GLU A 40 -45.23 15.23 40.92
C GLU A 40 -46.59 14.52 40.78
N ALA A 41 -47.43 14.56 41.82
CA ALA A 41 -48.77 13.95 41.79
C ALA A 41 -49.69 14.54 40.71
N ILE A 42 -49.49 15.81 40.34
CA ILE A 42 -50.23 16.46 39.24
C ILE A 42 -49.50 16.38 37.88
N GLY A 43 -48.36 15.68 37.80
CA GLY A 43 -47.57 15.52 36.58
C GLY A 43 -46.80 16.77 36.14
N SER A 44 -46.60 17.77 37.01
CA SER A 44 -45.82 18.96 36.68
C SER A 44 -44.33 18.61 36.59
N PRO A 45 -43.58 19.09 35.58
CA PRO A 45 -42.14 18.87 35.46
C PRO A 45 -41.32 19.79 36.37
N GLU A 46 -41.93 20.80 36.99
CA GLU A 46 -41.23 21.75 37.86
C GLU A 46 -40.81 21.10 39.18
N ARG A 47 -39.61 21.44 39.69
CA ARG A 47 -39.11 21.00 40.99
C ARG A 47 -38.52 22.19 41.74
N LEU A 48 -38.94 22.35 42.99
CA LEU A 48 -38.40 23.33 43.92
C LEU A 48 -37.11 22.77 44.53
N ASP A 49 -36.04 23.54 44.45
CA ASP A 49 -34.78 23.26 45.14
C ASP A 49 -34.41 24.48 45.99
N LEU A 50 -34.22 24.25 47.28
CA LEU A 50 -33.89 25.25 48.28
C LEU A 50 -32.42 25.68 48.26
N ARG A 51 -31.56 24.92 47.57
CA ARG A 51 -30.16 25.27 47.38
C ARG A 51 -30.06 26.45 46.43
N SER A 52 -29.09 27.34 46.65
CA SER A 52 -28.75 28.38 45.68
C SER A 52 -28.33 27.73 44.34
N TYR A 53 -28.44 28.46 43.23
CA TYR A 53 -27.94 27.97 41.94
C TYR A 53 -26.47 27.51 42.03
N GLU A 54 -25.64 28.21 42.79
CA GLU A 54 -24.26 27.81 43.09
C GLU A 54 -24.18 26.44 43.79
N ARG A 55 -24.97 26.20 44.85
CA ARG A 55 -25.02 24.90 45.56
C ARG A 55 -25.61 23.78 44.70
N GLN A 56 -26.37 24.12 43.66
CA GLN A 56 -26.84 23.17 42.65
C GLN A 56 -25.82 22.93 41.53
N GLY A 57 -24.71 23.68 41.49
CA GLY A 57 -23.75 23.65 40.39
C GLY A 57 -24.30 24.26 39.09
N LEU A 58 -25.37 25.04 39.18
CA LEU A 58 -25.98 25.73 38.05
C LEU A 58 -25.30 27.09 37.85
N ASP A 59 -24.61 27.24 36.73
CA ASP A 59 -24.02 28.51 36.32
C ASP A 59 -25.11 29.40 35.66
N LYS A 60 -25.98 29.94 36.54
CA LYS A 60 -27.12 30.80 36.23
C LYS A 60 -27.15 31.97 37.20
N ILE A 61 -27.25 33.19 36.68
CA ILE A 61 -27.33 34.40 37.49
C ILE A 61 -28.76 34.52 38.06
N PRO A 62 -28.96 34.65 39.39
CA PRO A 62 -30.28 34.77 39.99
C PRO A 62 -30.88 36.17 39.77
N THR A 63 -32.20 36.23 39.57
CA THR A 63 -32.95 37.49 39.49
C THR A 63 -33.17 38.09 40.88
N VAL A 64 -33.26 39.41 40.95
CA VAL A 64 -33.54 40.17 42.18
C VAL A 64 -35.05 40.22 42.45
N HIS A 65 -35.45 40.05 43.71
CA HIS A 65 -36.85 40.11 44.10
C HIS A 65 -37.46 41.51 43.86
N MET A 66 -38.60 41.56 43.18
CA MET A 66 -39.20 42.82 42.74
C MET A 66 -40.10 43.50 43.76
N GLY A 67 -40.42 42.93 44.92
CA GLY A 67 -41.28 43.56 45.93
C GLY A 67 -42.70 43.93 45.43
N PRO A 68 -43.65 44.29 46.31
CA PRO A 68 -45.02 44.61 45.88
C PRO A 68 -45.14 45.87 45.02
N ALA A 69 -44.44 46.95 45.40
CA ALA A 69 -44.54 48.25 44.75
C ALA A 69 -43.96 48.24 43.32
N VAL A 70 -42.73 47.74 43.16
CA VAL A 70 -42.07 47.65 41.85
C VAL A 70 -42.79 46.65 40.93
N SER A 71 -43.32 45.54 41.48
CA SER A 71 -44.16 44.63 40.69
C SER A 71 -45.45 45.28 40.17
N GLN A 72 -46.10 46.14 40.96
CA GLN A 72 -47.28 46.88 40.50
C GLN A 72 -46.95 47.91 39.42
N MET A 73 -45.80 48.59 39.53
CA MET A 73 -45.34 49.55 38.52
C MET A 73 -45.07 48.86 37.18
N GLU A 74 -44.36 47.73 37.18
CA GLU A 74 -44.06 46.94 35.97
C GLU A 74 -45.33 46.36 35.34
N LYS A 75 -46.31 45.93 36.16
CA LYS A 75 -47.63 45.50 35.65
C LYS A 75 -48.39 46.61 34.93
N ARG A 76 -48.15 47.87 35.29
CA ARG A 76 -48.71 49.06 34.61
C ARG A 76 -47.87 49.50 33.40
N GLY A 77 -46.82 48.75 33.04
CA GLY A 77 -45.92 49.06 31.92
C GLY A 77 -44.82 50.08 32.25
N ILE A 78 -44.67 50.50 33.51
CA ILE A 78 -43.63 51.44 33.93
C ILE A 78 -42.36 50.63 34.23
N GLN A 79 -41.31 50.84 33.43
CA GLN A 79 -40.03 50.18 33.64
C GLN A 79 -39.32 50.73 34.89
N THR A 80 -38.77 49.82 35.68
CA THR A 80 -38.05 50.06 36.92
C THR A 80 -36.62 49.55 36.79
N ASN A 81 -35.70 50.08 37.60
CA ASN A 81 -34.30 49.63 37.59
C ASN A 81 -34.17 48.13 37.93
N ILE A 82 -34.99 47.62 38.87
CA ILE A 82 -34.98 46.20 39.26
C ILE A 82 -35.57 45.33 38.13
N GLY A 83 -36.64 45.76 37.48
CA GLY A 83 -37.23 45.05 36.33
C GLY A 83 -36.29 45.03 35.12
N ASN A 84 -35.59 46.14 34.84
CA ASN A 84 -34.55 46.22 33.81
C ASN A 84 -33.41 45.22 34.13
N LEU A 85 -32.90 45.23 35.36
CA LEU A 85 -31.85 44.31 35.80
C LEU A 85 -32.26 42.83 35.63
N ASN A 86 -33.49 42.47 35.99
CA ASN A 86 -33.99 41.10 35.81
C ASN A 86 -34.15 40.70 34.34
N ARG A 87 -34.52 41.64 33.47
CA ARG A 87 -34.55 41.42 32.02
C ARG A 87 -33.14 41.16 31.47
N ASP A 88 -32.15 41.94 31.90
CA ASP A 88 -30.75 41.75 31.51
C ASP A 88 -30.19 40.41 32.01
N ILE A 89 -30.44 40.05 33.27
CA ILE A 89 -30.07 38.76 33.85
C ILE A 89 -30.69 37.60 33.05
N THR A 90 -31.96 37.73 32.66
CA THR A 90 -32.65 36.71 31.86
C THR A 90 -32.03 36.58 30.46
N ALA A 91 -31.72 37.71 29.80
CA ALA A 91 -31.06 37.72 28.50
C ALA A 91 -29.65 37.08 28.57
N ALA A 92 -28.86 37.44 29.58
CA ALA A 92 -27.53 36.86 29.81
C ALA A 92 -27.59 35.34 30.04
N ASN A 93 -28.53 34.87 30.87
CA ASN A 93 -28.72 33.44 31.11
C ASN A 93 -29.12 32.67 29.82
N ARG A 94 -29.99 33.25 28.98
CA ARG A 94 -30.37 32.66 27.68
C ARG A 94 -29.17 32.56 26.73
N LEU A 95 -28.38 33.63 26.63
CA LEU A 95 -27.16 33.64 25.81
C LEU A 95 -26.17 32.58 26.28
N MET A 96 -25.94 32.49 27.59
CA MET A 96 -25.04 31.51 28.18
C MET A 96 -25.50 30.07 27.92
N GLN A 97 -26.80 29.80 28.01
CA GLN A 97 -27.37 28.50 27.66
C GLN A 97 -27.17 28.17 26.17
N SER A 98 -27.39 29.14 25.28
CA SER A 98 -27.14 28.99 23.83
C SER A 98 -25.67 28.65 23.54
N ILE A 99 -24.73 29.38 24.16
CA ILE A 99 -23.29 29.10 24.04
C ILE A 99 -22.98 27.67 24.51
N ARG A 100 -23.50 27.24 25.67
CA ARG A 100 -23.28 25.88 26.16
C ARG A 100 -23.83 24.81 25.21
N GLN A 101 -25.01 25.03 24.62
CA GLN A 101 -25.58 24.12 23.63
C GLN A 101 -24.70 24.05 22.37
N MET A 102 -24.25 25.20 21.87
CA MET A 102 -23.35 25.26 20.71
C MET A 102 -22.02 24.55 20.98
N VAL A 103 -21.41 24.76 22.15
CA VAL A 103 -20.17 24.06 22.54
C VAL A 103 -20.38 22.54 22.63
N ARG A 104 -21.51 22.07 23.19
CA ARG A 104 -21.83 20.63 23.22
C ARG A 104 -21.97 20.07 21.81
N HIS A 105 -22.68 20.78 20.93
CA HIS A 105 -22.84 20.37 19.53
C HIS A 105 -21.50 20.30 18.79
N LEU A 106 -20.66 21.32 18.92
CA LEU A 106 -19.32 21.34 18.33
C LEU A 106 -18.43 20.21 18.87
N LYS A 107 -18.49 19.91 20.17
CA LYS A 107 -17.78 18.77 20.76
C LYS A 107 -18.25 17.44 20.16
N GLY A 108 -19.56 17.27 19.98
CA GLY A 108 -20.14 16.10 19.30
C GLY A 108 -19.63 15.98 17.86
N TRP A 109 -19.73 17.06 17.08
CA TRP A 109 -19.23 17.09 15.70
C TRP A 109 -17.73 16.77 15.58
N ILE A 110 -16.90 17.25 16.51
CA ILE A 110 -15.47 16.90 16.55
C ILE A 110 -15.26 15.41 16.84
N ALA A 111 -16.06 14.81 17.72
CA ALA A 111 -16.00 13.37 17.98
C ALA A 111 -16.36 12.56 16.73
N ASP A 112 -17.45 12.92 16.06
CA ASP A 112 -17.89 12.28 14.82
C ASP A 112 -16.82 12.40 13.71
N LEU A 113 -16.15 13.56 13.60
CA LEU A 113 -15.05 13.75 12.66
C LEU A 113 -13.84 12.87 12.99
N LYS A 114 -13.51 12.69 14.28
CA LYS A 114 -12.42 11.81 14.70
C LYS A 114 -12.72 10.36 14.37
N GLU A 115 -13.96 9.92 14.58
CA GLU A 115 -14.41 8.57 14.21
C GLU A 115 -14.35 8.35 12.69
N LYS A 116 -14.88 9.29 11.90
CA LYS A 116 -14.79 9.24 10.43
C LYS A 116 -13.35 9.23 9.93
N LYS A 117 -12.45 10.00 10.57
CA LYS A 117 -11.02 9.98 10.25
C LYS A 117 -10.41 8.62 10.58
N ALA A 118 -10.74 8.01 11.72
CA ALA A 118 -10.25 6.70 12.09
C ALA A 118 -10.72 5.62 11.10
N ALA A 119 -12.00 5.60 10.77
CA ALA A 119 -12.56 4.69 9.77
C ALA A 119 -11.92 4.86 8.39
N LEU A 120 -11.66 6.11 7.97
CA LEU A 120 -10.97 6.37 6.70
C LEU A 120 -9.51 5.90 6.72
N LEU A 121 -8.82 6.03 7.85
CA LEU A 121 -7.46 5.49 8.01
C LEU A 121 -7.43 3.96 8.00
N GLU A 122 -8.40 3.31 8.64
CA GLU A 122 -8.55 1.85 8.63
C GLU A 122 -8.84 1.33 7.23
N ALA A 123 -9.79 1.95 6.51
CA ALA A 123 -10.06 1.64 5.12
C ALA A 123 -8.84 1.86 4.20
N LEU A 124 -8.03 2.89 4.45
CA LEU A 124 -6.77 3.11 3.74
C LEU A 124 -5.70 2.05 4.06
N GLN A 125 -5.68 1.53 5.29
CA GLN A 125 -4.79 0.44 5.67
C GLN A 125 -5.22 -0.88 5.04
N GLU A 126 -6.52 -1.17 5.00
CA GLU A 126 -7.07 -2.34 4.31
C GLU A 126 -6.86 -2.27 2.79
N ALA A 127 -6.98 -1.08 2.20
CA ALA A 127 -6.74 -0.85 0.78
C ALA A 127 -5.25 -0.81 0.41
N LYS A 128 -4.33 -0.76 1.39
CA LYS A 128 -2.90 -0.72 1.12
C LYS A 128 -2.45 -2.10 0.66
N GLU A 129 -1.97 -2.19 -0.58
CA GLU A 129 -1.37 -3.41 -1.07
C GLU A 129 -0.23 -3.86 -0.14
N PRO A 130 -0.19 -5.14 0.26
CA PRO A 130 0.85 -5.64 1.13
C PRO A 130 2.20 -5.51 0.43
N THR A 131 3.16 -4.95 1.14
CA THR A 131 4.50 -4.74 0.60
C THR A 131 5.22 -6.08 0.44
N LEU A 132 6.19 -6.16 -0.48
CA LEU A 132 6.97 -7.38 -0.70
C LEU A 132 7.63 -7.90 0.61
N PRO A 133 8.22 -7.07 1.49
CA PRO A 133 8.76 -7.53 2.76
C PRO A 133 7.70 -8.10 3.70
N GLU A 134 6.50 -7.53 3.74
CA GLU A 134 5.39 -8.06 4.56
C GLU A 134 4.92 -9.43 4.04
N LEU A 135 4.84 -9.60 2.71
CA LEU A 135 4.50 -10.89 2.10
C LEU A 135 5.57 -11.95 2.34
N LEU A 136 6.84 -11.56 2.29
CA LEU A 136 7.96 -12.45 2.62
C LEU A 136 7.99 -12.80 4.12
N GLY A 137 7.59 -11.89 5.00
CA GLY A 137 7.37 -12.17 6.42
C GLY A 137 6.30 -13.22 6.64
N LYS A 138 5.13 -13.07 5.99
CA LYS A 138 4.06 -14.08 6.01
C LYS A 138 4.52 -15.45 5.50
N TYR A 139 5.39 -15.49 4.49
CA TYR A 139 6.00 -16.74 4.02
C TYR A 139 6.88 -17.40 5.11
N LEU A 140 7.66 -16.61 5.85
CA LEU A 140 8.47 -17.13 6.97
C LEU A 140 7.58 -17.69 8.08
N ASP A 141 6.45 -17.05 8.38
CA ASP A 141 5.48 -17.53 9.36
C ASP A 141 4.86 -18.86 8.92
N LEU A 142 4.40 -18.96 7.67
CA LEU A 142 3.91 -20.22 7.07
C LEU A 142 4.94 -21.35 7.22
N ARG A 143 6.19 -21.07 6.86
CA ARG A 143 7.30 -22.03 6.98
C ARG A 143 7.67 -22.39 8.41
N ARG A 144 7.33 -21.54 9.38
CA ARG A 144 7.49 -21.84 10.81
C ARG A 144 6.40 -22.78 11.28
N GLU A 145 5.16 -22.55 10.86
CA GLU A 145 4.00 -23.39 11.19
C GLU A 145 4.15 -24.82 10.65
N GLU A 146 4.61 -24.98 9.40
CA GLU A 146 4.89 -26.29 8.80
C GLU A 146 5.93 -27.13 9.57
N ARG A 147 6.76 -26.48 10.40
CA ARG A 147 7.84 -27.12 11.16
C ARG A 147 7.53 -27.33 12.63
N THR A 148 6.31 -27.04 13.07
CA THR A 148 5.88 -27.24 14.47
C THR A 148 6.11 -28.67 14.97
N GLY A 149 6.02 -29.67 14.08
CA GLY A 149 6.29 -31.09 14.40
C GLY A 149 7.76 -31.54 14.31
N TRP A 150 8.71 -30.67 14.00
CA TRP A 150 10.13 -31.03 13.85
C TRP A 150 10.89 -31.05 15.18
N THR A 151 12.07 -31.67 15.19
CA THR A 151 13.00 -31.57 16.33
C THR A 151 13.49 -30.12 16.51
N SER A 152 13.78 -29.71 17.75
CA SER A 152 14.24 -28.35 18.06
C SER A 152 15.46 -27.91 17.23
N LYS A 153 16.44 -28.81 17.04
CA LYS A 153 17.62 -28.56 16.18
C LYS A 153 17.25 -28.39 14.70
N GLY A 154 16.28 -29.18 14.21
CA GLY A 154 15.77 -29.08 12.84
C GLY A 154 14.99 -27.79 12.60
N GLN A 155 14.15 -27.39 13.56
CA GLN A 155 13.41 -26.12 13.53
C GLN A 155 14.38 -24.94 13.47
N LEU A 156 15.39 -24.91 14.34
CA LEU A 156 16.38 -23.83 14.37
C LEU A 156 17.14 -23.72 13.05
N LYS A 157 17.67 -24.85 12.54
CA LYS A 157 18.40 -24.87 11.28
C LYS A 157 17.54 -24.42 10.10
N GLY A 158 16.28 -24.88 10.04
CA GLY A 158 15.32 -24.49 9.00
C GLY A 158 14.98 -23.00 9.06
N THR A 159 14.72 -22.48 10.26
CA THR A 159 14.38 -21.07 10.49
C THR A 159 15.52 -20.16 10.08
N VAL A 160 16.76 -20.44 10.51
CA VAL A 160 17.93 -19.63 10.16
C VAL A 160 18.20 -19.65 8.65
N ASN A 161 18.06 -20.82 8.01
CA ASN A 161 18.29 -20.94 6.58
C ASN A 161 17.24 -20.17 5.74
N ASP A 162 15.95 -20.29 6.08
CA ASP A 162 14.90 -19.55 5.39
C ASP A 162 15.05 -18.04 5.64
N PHE A 163 15.35 -17.65 6.88
CA PHE A 163 15.60 -16.26 7.24
C PHE A 163 16.75 -15.66 6.43
N ASN A 164 17.90 -16.33 6.34
CA ASN A 164 19.04 -15.84 5.56
C ASN A 164 18.68 -15.63 4.09
N LYS A 165 17.99 -16.61 3.48
CA LYS A 165 17.54 -16.50 2.07
C LYS A 165 16.58 -15.35 1.85
N VAL A 166 15.58 -15.21 2.72
CA VAL A 166 14.59 -14.13 2.64
C VAL A 166 15.24 -12.78 2.87
N MET A 167 16.19 -12.67 3.80
CA MET A 167 16.92 -11.43 4.07
C MET A 167 17.82 -11.01 2.91
N ASP A 168 18.51 -11.95 2.27
CA ASP A 168 19.30 -11.68 1.06
C ASP A 168 18.40 -11.15 -0.07
N ALA A 169 17.21 -11.75 -0.25
CA ALA A 169 16.23 -11.26 -1.21
C ALA A 169 15.67 -9.88 -0.84
N ILE A 170 15.35 -9.61 0.44
CA ILE A 170 14.89 -8.29 0.89
C ILE A 170 15.98 -7.22 0.65
N ARG A 171 17.26 -7.54 0.88
CA ARG A 171 18.37 -6.63 0.56
C ARG A 171 18.41 -6.32 -0.93
N TYR A 172 18.31 -7.33 -1.78
CA TYR A 172 18.25 -7.15 -3.24
C TYR A 172 17.04 -6.30 -3.67
N LEU A 173 15.84 -6.60 -3.16
CA LEU A 173 14.63 -5.83 -3.47
C LEU A 173 14.77 -4.37 -3.03
N ARG A 174 15.41 -4.10 -1.89
CA ARG A 174 15.68 -2.73 -1.43
C ARG A 174 16.68 -2.00 -2.32
N GLU A 175 17.77 -2.64 -2.72
CA GLU A 175 18.76 -2.06 -3.64
C GLU A 175 18.16 -1.70 -5.00
N LYS A 176 17.13 -2.43 -5.43
CA LYS A 176 16.38 -2.19 -6.67
C LYS A 176 15.11 -1.34 -6.47
N GLU A 177 14.86 -0.86 -5.26
CA GLU A 177 13.69 -0.06 -4.88
C GLU A 177 12.33 -0.73 -5.16
N LEU A 178 12.31 -2.07 -5.12
CA LEU A 178 11.12 -2.90 -5.35
C LEU A 178 10.37 -3.11 -4.04
N SER A 179 9.17 -2.54 -3.94
CA SER A 179 8.39 -2.53 -2.69
C SER A 179 6.99 -3.13 -2.82
N THR A 180 6.43 -3.20 -4.03
CA THR A 180 5.09 -3.74 -4.33
C THR A 180 5.14 -4.84 -5.38
N VAL A 181 4.09 -5.65 -5.47
CA VAL A 181 3.94 -6.68 -6.51
C VAL A 181 3.96 -6.08 -7.91
N GLU A 182 3.37 -4.89 -8.08
CA GLU A 182 3.39 -4.16 -9.36
C GLU A 182 4.80 -3.68 -9.75
N SER A 183 5.56 -3.13 -8.80
CA SER A 183 6.96 -2.74 -9.04
C SER A 183 7.83 -3.95 -9.43
N LEU A 184 7.54 -5.12 -8.85
CA LEU A 184 8.22 -6.37 -9.18
C LEU A 184 7.88 -6.86 -10.61
N ASP A 185 6.62 -6.79 -11.01
CA ASP A 185 6.18 -7.21 -12.36
C ASP A 185 6.78 -6.31 -13.46
N THR A 186 6.76 -5.00 -13.26
CA THR A 186 7.37 -4.03 -14.20
C THR A 186 8.89 -4.20 -14.31
N TYR A 187 9.57 -4.47 -13.19
CA TYR A 187 10.99 -4.76 -13.19
C TYR A 187 11.31 -6.08 -13.91
N LEU A 188 10.49 -7.12 -13.73
CA LEU A 188 10.65 -8.39 -14.46
C LEU A 188 10.55 -8.22 -15.98
N ASP A 189 9.59 -7.42 -16.45
CA ASP A 189 9.46 -7.10 -17.88
C ASP A 189 10.72 -6.36 -18.40
N THR A 190 11.29 -5.48 -17.58
CA THR A 190 12.54 -4.75 -17.90
C THR A 190 13.74 -5.68 -18.00
N VAL A 191 13.94 -6.55 -17.01
CA VAL A 191 15.05 -7.52 -16.97
C VAL A 191 14.93 -8.52 -18.13
N SER A 192 13.72 -8.97 -18.44
CA SER A 192 13.45 -9.82 -19.61
C SER A 192 13.81 -9.10 -20.92
N GLY A 193 13.42 -7.83 -21.07
CA GLY A 193 13.76 -6.99 -22.22
C GLY A 193 15.28 -6.81 -22.38
N GLN A 194 16.01 -6.62 -21.28
CA GLN A 194 17.48 -6.53 -21.30
C GLN A 194 18.12 -7.84 -21.78
N ALA A 195 17.68 -8.99 -21.25
CA ALA A 195 18.19 -10.30 -21.65
C ALA A 195 17.97 -10.57 -23.15
N VAL A 196 16.77 -10.24 -23.66
CA VAL A 196 16.44 -10.37 -25.08
C VAL A 196 17.31 -9.45 -25.94
N SER A 197 17.52 -8.20 -25.51
CA SER A 197 18.34 -7.22 -26.23
C SER A 197 19.81 -7.66 -26.31
N ILE A 198 20.40 -8.09 -25.19
CA ILE A 198 21.77 -8.66 -25.16
C ILE A 198 21.88 -9.84 -26.13
N ARG A 199 20.90 -10.75 -26.12
CA ARG A 199 20.91 -11.91 -27.01
C ARG A 199 20.78 -11.50 -28.48
N ALA A 200 19.97 -10.48 -28.78
CA ALA A 200 19.80 -9.96 -30.12
C ALA A 200 21.09 -9.35 -30.68
N GLU A 201 21.86 -8.64 -29.86
CA GLU A 201 23.16 -8.04 -30.26
C GLU A 201 24.29 -9.07 -30.36
N MET A 202 24.26 -10.10 -29.50
CA MET A 202 25.27 -11.15 -29.45
C MET A 202 25.10 -12.19 -30.58
N LYS A 203 23.85 -12.50 -30.97
CA LYS A 203 23.54 -13.50 -32.01
C LYS A 203 24.22 -13.27 -33.38
N PRO A 204 24.19 -12.07 -33.98
CA PRO A 204 24.87 -11.84 -35.26
C PRO A 204 26.38 -11.99 -35.14
N LYS A 205 26.97 -11.62 -34.00
CA LYS A 205 28.41 -11.79 -33.72
C LYS A 205 28.79 -13.27 -33.62
N GLU A 206 28.01 -14.06 -32.87
CA GLU A 206 28.16 -15.53 -32.83
C GLU A 206 28.08 -16.14 -34.24
N LYS A 207 27.14 -15.65 -35.07
CA LYS A 207 26.98 -16.12 -36.45
C LYS A 207 28.20 -15.77 -37.30
N ARG A 208 28.67 -14.52 -37.23
CA ARG A 208 29.85 -14.06 -37.96
C ARG A 208 31.11 -14.83 -37.56
N MET A 209 31.30 -15.12 -36.28
CA MET A 209 32.40 -15.97 -35.82
C MET A 209 32.37 -17.37 -36.47
N LYS A 210 31.19 -18.01 -36.55
CA LYS A 210 31.04 -19.31 -37.23
C LYS A 210 31.30 -19.24 -38.73
N GLU A 211 30.88 -18.15 -39.38
CA GLU A 211 31.18 -17.89 -40.78
C GLU A 211 32.70 -17.72 -41.01
N ILE A 212 33.40 -17.06 -40.09
CA ILE A 212 34.86 -16.95 -40.14
C ILE A 212 35.53 -18.31 -39.90
N ASP A 213 35.09 -19.09 -38.91
CA ASP A 213 35.63 -20.42 -38.61
C ASP A 213 35.50 -21.37 -39.82
N THR A 214 34.33 -21.36 -40.47
CA THR A 214 34.08 -22.15 -41.69
C THR A 214 34.92 -21.66 -42.87
N LEU A 215 35.07 -20.34 -43.03
CA LEU A 215 35.93 -19.76 -44.06
C LEU A 215 37.40 -20.13 -43.86
N LEU A 216 37.90 -20.06 -42.62
CA LEU A 216 39.27 -20.47 -42.26
C LEU A 216 39.50 -21.97 -42.52
N SER A 217 38.52 -22.83 -42.22
CA SER A 217 38.59 -24.26 -42.53
C SER A 217 38.69 -24.51 -44.04
N HIS A 218 37.87 -23.82 -44.86
CA HIS A 218 37.97 -23.92 -46.31
C HIS A 218 39.28 -23.35 -46.87
N ILE A 219 39.82 -22.27 -46.30
CA ILE A 219 41.15 -21.75 -46.65
C ILE A 219 42.24 -22.77 -46.37
N ALA A 220 42.21 -23.42 -45.20
CA ALA A 220 43.18 -24.45 -44.86
C ALA A 220 43.12 -25.64 -45.84
N ASN A 221 41.92 -26.13 -46.17
CA ASN A 221 41.74 -27.23 -47.14
C ASN A 221 42.19 -26.82 -48.55
N PHE A 222 41.90 -25.58 -48.97
CA PHE A 222 42.36 -25.06 -50.26
C PHE A 222 43.88 -25.01 -50.34
N GLU A 223 44.55 -24.47 -49.32
CA GLU A 223 46.02 -24.36 -49.29
C GLU A 223 46.71 -25.73 -49.21
N ALA A 224 46.17 -26.65 -48.41
CA ALA A 224 46.70 -28.02 -48.26
C ALA A 224 46.63 -28.84 -49.56
N HIS A 225 45.52 -28.75 -50.30
CA HIS A 225 45.28 -29.58 -51.49
C HIS A 225 45.53 -28.87 -52.83
N LYS A 226 45.94 -27.60 -52.79
CA LYS A 226 46.40 -26.85 -53.98
C LYS A 226 47.46 -27.58 -54.82
N PRO A 227 48.53 -28.18 -54.25
CA PRO A 227 49.54 -28.88 -55.05
C PRO A 227 48.96 -30.14 -55.73
N VAL A 228 48.14 -30.92 -55.02
CA VAL A 228 47.46 -32.12 -55.55
C VAL A 228 46.54 -31.76 -56.72
N HIS A 229 45.77 -30.67 -56.59
CA HIS A 229 44.94 -30.17 -57.68
C HIS A 229 45.79 -29.68 -58.88
N ALA A 230 46.95 -29.06 -58.64
CA ALA A 230 47.85 -28.63 -59.71
C ALA A 230 48.42 -29.82 -60.49
N GLU A 231 48.81 -30.90 -59.81
CA GLU A 231 49.23 -32.16 -60.43
C GLU A 231 48.09 -32.79 -61.24
N TYR A 232 46.89 -32.87 -60.66
CA TYR A 232 45.69 -33.36 -61.36
C TYR A 232 45.38 -32.55 -62.64
N ALA A 233 45.52 -31.22 -62.58
CA ALA A 233 45.28 -30.33 -63.71
C ALA A 233 46.35 -30.46 -64.81
N ALA A 234 47.59 -30.80 -64.46
CA ALA A 234 48.70 -30.98 -65.38
C ALA A 234 48.62 -32.29 -66.19
N ILE A 235 47.89 -33.31 -65.72
CA ILE A 235 47.71 -34.57 -66.43
C ILE A 235 46.83 -34.35 -67.68
N ARG A 236 47.44 -34.54 -68.87
CA ARG A 236 46.77 -34.37 -70.17
C ARG A 236 46.05 -35.62 -70.68
N PHE A 237 46.50 -36.80 -70.29
CA PHE A 237 45.94 -38.07 -70.77
C PHE A 237 44.81 -38.58 -69.88
N LYS A 238 43.71 -39.03 -70.49
CA LYS A 238 42.46 -39.40 -69.79
C LYS A 238 42.64 -40.54 -68.76
N LYS A 239 43.26 -41.65 -69.15
CA LYS A 239 43.41 -42.84 -68.27
C LYS A 239 44.24 -42.56 -67.00
N PRO A 240 45.45 -41.95 -67.07
CA PRO A 240 46.20 -41.58 -65.87
C PRO A 240 45.47 -40.54 -65.00
N LYS A 241 44.71 -39.62 -65.63
CA LYS A 241 43.94 -38.60 -64.91
C LYS A 241 42.82 -39.20 -64.06
N GLU A 242 42.14 -40.21 -64.57
CA GLU A 242 41.09 -40.94 -63.84
C GLU A 242 41.68 -41.75 -62.68
N GLN A 243 42.85 -42.39 -62.87
CA GLN A 243 43.54 -43.11 -61.79
C GLN A 243 44.02 -42.18 -60.67
N PHE A 244 44.59 -41.01 -61.03
CA PHE A 244 44.99 -40.00 -60.05
C PHE A 244 43.78 -39.42 -59.31
N ALA A 245 42.68 -39.14 -60.02
CA ALA A 245 41.44 -38.68 -59.40
C ALA A 245 40.86 -39.69 -58.40
N ALA A 246 40.96 -40.99 -58.70
CA ALA A 246 40.50 -42.04 -57.80
C ALA A 246 41.39 -42.18 -56.56
N ALA A 247 42.71 -42.01 -56.70
CA ALA A 247 43.66 -42.08 -55.59
C ALA A 247 43.59 -40.85 -54.66
N HIS A 248 43.36 -39.66 -55.22
CA HIS A 248 43.30 -38.38 -54.48
C HIS A 248 41.87 -37.83 -54.37
N ARG A 249 40.88 -38.73 -54.34
CA ARG A 249 39.45 -38.35 -54.40
C ARG A 249 39.07 -37.37 -53.30
N ASP A 250 39.38 -37.70 -52.05
CA ASP A 250 38.98 -36.89 -50.89
C ASP A 250 39.66 -35.51 -50.88
N GLU A 251 40.92 -35.45 -51.32
CA GLU A 251 41.72 -34.22 -51.40
C GLU A 251 41.20 -33.28 -52.50
N LEU A 252 40.87 -33.84 -53.67
CA LEU A 252 40.27 -33.09 -54.77
C LEU A 252 38.84 -32.64 -54.43
N ASP A 253 38.05 -33.47 -53.75
CA ASP A 253 36.71 -33.12 -53.30
C ASP A 253 36.74 -31.99 -52.25
N ALA A 254 37.67 -32.04 -51.29
CA ALA A 254 37.89 -30.98 -50.29
C ALA A 254 38.36 -29.66 -50.93
N TYR A 255 39.30 -29.71 -51.89
CA TYR A 255 39.72 -28.55 -52.67
C TYR A 255 38.56 -27.92 -53.44
N ASN A 256 37.81 -28.75 -54.18
CA ASN A 256 36.67 -28.29 -54.97
C ASN A 256 35.54 -27.74 -54.10
N ALA A 257 35.32 -28.31 -52.91
CA ALA A 257 34.37 -27.78 -51.93
C ALA A 257 34.77 -26.38 -51.43
N ALA A 258 36.07 -26.17 -51.14
CA ALA A 258 36.57 -24.84 -50.76
C ALA A 258 36.42 -23.81 -51.90
N VAL A 259 36.76 -24.18 -53.13
CA VAL A 259 36.58 -23.31 -54.31
C VAL A 259 35.10 -22.92 -54.51
N ARG A 260 34.18 -23.88 -54.37
CA ARG A 260 32.73 -23.60 -54.41
C ARG A 260 32.29 -22.65 -53.30
N TYR A 261 32.82 -22.81 -52.09
CA TYR A 261 32.51 -21.97 -50.94
C TYR A 261 32.98 -20.52 -51.14
N PHE A 262 34.21 -20.33 -51.63
CA PHE A 262 34.78 -19.01 -51.92
C PHE A 262 33.97 -18.25 -52.96
N LYS A 263 33.49 -18.93 -54.01
CA LYS A 263 32.65 -18.31 -55.03
C LYS A 263 31.39 -17.63 -54.46
N VAL A 264 30.88 -18.12 -53.33
CA VAL A 264 29.66 -17.62 -52.69
C VAL A 264 29.97 -16.59 -51.60
N HIS A 265 31.08 -16.74 -50.87
CA HIS A 265 31.34 -15.98 -49.63
C HIS A 265 32.51 -14.98 -49.71
N LEU A 266 33.26 -14.94 -50.82
CA LEU A 266 34.32 -13.95 -51.06
C LEU A 266 33.98 -13.10 -52.28
N GLU A 267 33.97 -11.78 -52.11
CA GLU A 267 33.93 -10.82 -53.21
C GLU A 267 35.31 -10.74 -53.88
N GLY A 268 35.62 -11.74 -54.72
CA GLY A 268 36.89 -11.86 -55.46
C GLY A 268 37.83 -12.95 -54.92
N THR A 269 39.06 -12.99 -55.45
CA THR A 269 40.07 -14.04 -55.14
C THR A 269 40.99 -13.73 -53.96
N LYS A 270 40.80 -12.60 -53.27
CA LYS A 270 41.71 -12.14 -52.20
C LYS A 270 41.10 -12.40 -50.83
N TYR A 271 41.72 -13.31 -50.08
CA TYR A 271 41.43 -13.53 -48.66
C TYR A 271 42.67 -13.22 -47.81
N SER A 272 42.49 -12.84 -46.55
CA SER A 272 43.58 -12.62 -45.60
C SER A 272 43.29 -13.38 -44.32
N THR A 273 44.00 -14.48 -44.11
CA THR A 273 43.93 -15.30 -42.89
C THR A 273 44.22 -14.49 -41.63
N LYS A 274 45.19 -13.57 -41.71
CA LYS A 274 45.53 -12.64 -40.63
C LYS A 274 44.33 -11.76 -40.25
N LYS A 275 43.70 -11.08 -41.21
CA LYS A 275 42.55 -10.21 -40.95
C LYS A 275 41.33 -11.00 -40.42
N LEU A 276 41.08 -12.19 -40.95
CA LEU A 276 39.99 -13.06 -40.49
C LEU A 276 40.22 -13.51 -39.04
N ASN A 277 41.45 -13.87 -38.69
CA ASN A 277 41.80 -14.22 -37.31
C ASN A 277 41.71 -13.03 -36.36
N GLU A 278 42.11 -11.83 -36.80
CA GLU A 278 41.95 -10.58 -36.03
C GLU A 278 40.47 -10.25 -35.79
N GLU A 279 39.61 -10.36 -36.82
CA GLU A 279 38.16 -10.16 -36.68
C GLU A 279 37.56 -11.19 -35.72
N ARG A 280 37.96 -12.46 -35.82
CA ARG A 280 37.51 -13.54 -34.94
C ARG A 280 37.88 -13.28 -33.48
N THR A 281 39.10 -12.85 -33.19
CA THR A 281 39.54 -12.59 -31.82
C THR A 281 38.83 -11.38 -31.22
N GLN A 282 38.59 -10.33 -32.00
CA GLN A 282 37.79 -9.18 -31.58
C GLN A 282 36.35 -9.60 -31.25
N LEU A 283 35.67 -10.31 -32.16
CA LEU A 283 34.30 -10.80 -31.92
C LEU A 283 34.22 -11.76 -30.73
N ALA A 284 35.24 -12.59 -30.52
CA ALA A 284 35.32 -13.47 -29.36
C ALA A 284 35.38 -12.68 -28.04
N GLY A 285 36.15 -11.58 -28.00
CA GLY A 285 36.19 -10.66 -26.87
C GLY A 285 34.83 -10.01 -26.59
N GLU A 286 34.20 -9.45 -27.61
CA GLU A 286 32.87 -8.84 -27.48
C GLU A 286 31.81 -9.85 -26.99
N VAL A 287 31.78 -11.05 -27.58
CA VAL A 287 30.84 -12.11 -27.16
C VAL A 287 31.11 -12.55 -25.72
N ALA A 288 32.36 -12.57 -25.26
CA ALA A 288 32.67 -12.84 -23.85
C ALA A 288 32.06 -11.76 -22.94
N GLU A 289 32.19 -10.47 -23.27
CA GLU A 289 31.56 -9.39 -22.51
C GLU A 289 30.02 -9.51 -22.47
N TYR A 290 29.38 -9.81 -23.60
CA TYR A 290 27.92 -10.05 -23.61
C TYR A 290 27.51 -11.24 -22.76
N ARG A 291 28.33 -12.30 -22.69
CA ARG A 291 28.08 -13.46 -21.83
C ARG A 291 28.17 -13.10 -20.35
N GLU A 292 29.15 -12.31 -19.95
CA GLU A 292 29.27 -11.82 -18.57
C GLU A 292 28.04 -10.97 -18.19
N ARG A 293 27.61 -10.05 -19.05
CA ARG A 293 26.38 -9.26 -18.82
C ARG A 293 25.14 -10.14 -18.71
N LEU A 294 25.03 -11.16 -19.56
CA LEU A 294 23.91 -12.10 -19.52
C LEU A 294 23.95 -12.98 -18.26
N SER A 295 25.14 -13.35 -17.77
CA SER A 295 25.33 -14.06 -16.50
C SER A 295 24.86 -13.23 -15.31
N ALA A 296 25.21 -11.94 -15.26
CA ALA A 296 24.71 -11.04 -14.22
C ALA A 296 23.18 -10.93 -14.21
N VAL A 297 22.57 -10.81 -15.40
CA VAL A 297 21.10 -10.82 -15.55
C VAL A 297 20.49 -12.15 -15.10
N GLN A 298 21.17 -13.28 -15.33
CA GLN A 298 20.70 -14.58 -14.86
C GLN A 298 20.69 -14.70 -13.34
N GLU A 299 21.70 -14.17 -12.63
CA GLU A 299 21.71 -14.17 -11.17
C GLU A 299 20.56 -13.33 -10.59
N ASP A 300 20.32 -12.14 -11.16
CA ASP A 300 19.18 -11.29 -10.81
C ASP A 300 17.84 -12.04 -10.98
N VAL A 301 17.66 -12.75 -12.11
CA VAL A 301 16.45 -13.53 -12.38
C VAL A 301 16.27 -14.70 -11.40
N LYS A 302 17.35 -15.33 -10.93
CA LYS A 302 17.24 -16.41 -9.92
C LYS A 302 16.64 -15.89 -8.62
N ILE A 303 17.12 -14.74 -8.12
CA ILE A 303 16.58 -14.12 -6.90
C ILE A 303 15.10 -13.78 -7.09
N LEU A 304 14.75 -13.15 -8.21
CA LEU A 304 13.36 -12.78 -8.51
C LEU A 304 12.44 -13.99 -8.64
N ARG A 305 12.93 -15.10 -9.19
CA ARG A 305 12.18 -16.37 -9.29
C ARG A 305 11.91 -16.96 -7.91
N ASP A 306 12.89 -16.93 -7.02
CA ASP A 306 12.73 -17.45 -5.66
C ASP A 306 11.76 -16.57 -4.86
N VAL A 307 11.86 -15.24 -4.97
CA VAL A 307 10.88 -14.28 -4.42
C VAL A 307 9.47 -14.60 -4.94
N ARG A 308 9.31 -14.74 -6.25
CA ARG A 308 8.03 -15.09 -6.85
C ARG A 308 7.49 -16.42 -6.31
N HIS A 309 8.35 -17.43 -6.18
CA HIS A 309 7.94 -18.72 -5.63
C HIS A 309 7.40 -18.58 -4.20
N TRP A 310 8.04 -17.79 -3.34
CA TRP A 310 7.58 -17.54 -1.97
C TRP A 310 6.27 -16.74 -1.93
N LEU A 311 6.14 -15.70 -2.76
CA LEU A 311 4.89 -14.94 -2.91
C LEU A 311 3.74 -15.83 -3.40
N ASN A 312 4.05 -16.81 -4.27
CA ASN A 312 3.08 -17.77 -4.77
C ASN A 312 2.50 -18.70 -3.69
N GLN A 313 3.14 -18.81 -2.52
CA GLN A 313 2.64 -19.62 -1.41
C GLN A 313 1.72 -18.84 -0.46
N VAL A 314 1.77 -17.51 -0.50
CA VAL A 314 1.11 -16.64 0.48
C VAL A 314 -0.03 -15.83 -0.14
N LEU A 315 0.03 -15.54 -1.45
CA LEU A 315 -1.02 -14.79 -2.14
C LEU A 315 -2.12 -15.73 -2.70
N PRO A 316 -3.37 -15.25 -2.86
CA PRO A 316 -4.40 -15.97 -3.61
C PRO A 316 -4.10 -16.02 -5.11
N SER A 317 -4.56 -17.08 -5.79
CA SER A 317 -4.37 -17.32 -7.24
C SER A 317 -4.80 -16.18 -8.17
N GLU A 318 -5.75 -15.35 -7.72
CA GLU A 318 -6.34 -14.24 -8.47
C GLU A 318 -5.44 -13.00 -8.56
N GLN A 319 -4.44 -12.87 -7.68
CA GLN A 319 -3.49 -11.76 -7.69
C GLN A 319 -2.25 -12.03 -8.58
N TYR A 320 -2.22 -13.16 -9.30
CA TYR A 320 -1.13 -13.50 -10.21
C TYR A 320 -1.40 -13.15 -11.67
N ARG A 321 -0.35 -12.71 -12.36
CA ARG A 321 -0.23 -12.89 -13.81
C ARG A 321 0.01 -14.39 -14.06
N GLN A 322 -0.93 -15.05 -14.75
CA GLN A 322 -0.66 -16.39 -15.27
C GLN A 322 0.59 -16.33 -16.15
N THR A 323 1.56 -17.22 -15.93
CA THR A 323 2.78 -17.30 -16.74
C THR A 323 2.41 -17.50 -18.21
N ALA A 324 2.89 -16.65 -19.10
CA ALA A 324 3.04 -17.06 -20.48
C ALA A 324 4.06 -18.22 -20.49
N GLU A 325 3.67 -19.35 -21.07
CA GLU A 325 4.56 -20.50 -21.26
C GLU A 325 5.89 -20.05 -21.91
N PRO A 326 7.04 -20.57 -21.47
CA PRO A 326 8.33 -20.21 -22.03
C PRO A 326 8.34 -20.55 -23.53
N GLY A 327 8.27 -19.52 -24.38
CA GLY A 327 8.25 -19.66 -25.85
C GLY A 327 7.04 -19.05 -26.57
N LYS A 328 5.99 -18.61 -25.88
CA LYS A 328 4.88 -17.87 -26.50
C LYS A 328 4.93 -16.39 -26.13
N LYS A 329 4.96 -15.51 -27.15
CA LYS A 329 4.72 -14.07 -26.95
C LYS A 329 3.37 -13.91 -26.24
N PRO A 330 3.27 -13.18 -25.11
CA PRO A 330 1.99 -12.93 -24.48
C PRO A 330 1.10 -12.19 -25.48
N SER A 331 -0.01 -12.81 -25.88
CA SER A 331 -0.97 -12.20 -26.78
C SER A 331 -1.59 -11.00 -26.06
N ILE A 332 -1.41 -9.81 -26.63
CA ILE A 332 -2.02 -8.56 -26.15
C ILE A 332 -3.55 -8.74 -25.96
N GLN A 333 -4.19 -9.63 -26.72
CA GLN A 333 -5.61 -9.93 -26.62
C GLN A 333 -6.01 -10.69 -25.33
N GLN A 334 -5.12 -11.50 -24.74
CA GLN A 334 -5.39 -12.19 -23.47
C GLN A 334 -5.22 -11.24 -22.27
N ALA A 335 -4.22 -10.35 -22.33
CA ALA A 335 -4.03 -9.28 -21.34
C ALA A 335 -5.21 -8.28 -21.34
N VAL A 336 -5.78 -7.99 -22.51
CA VAL A 336 -6.96 -7.11 -22.66
C VAL A 336 -8.24 -7.80 -22.17
N LYS A 337 -8.41 -9.12 -22.36
CA LYS A 337 -9.58 -9.85 -21.84
C LYS A 337 -9.65 -9.83 -20.31
N GLY A 338 -8.55 -10.10 -19.61
CA GLY A 338 -8.51 -10.02 -18.15
C GLY A 338 -8.69 -8.59 -17.61
N ARG A 339 -8.29 -7.56 -18.37
CA ARG A 339 -8.54 -6.15 -18.01
C ARG A 339 -10.00 -5.72 -18.28
N ALA A 340 -10.60 -6.18 -19.37
CA ALA A 340 -12.01 -5.92 -19.71
C ALA A 340 -13.00 -6.64 -18.78
N GLN A 341 -12.61 -7.82 -18.28
CA GLN A 341 -13.41 -8.58 -17.31
C GLN A 341 -13.39 -7.91 -15.93
N ARG A 342 -12.22 -7.42 -15.48
CA ARG A 342 -12.08 -6.56 -14.29
C ARG A 342 -12.93 -5.29 -14.36
N ILE A 343 -12.91 -4.57 -15.48
CA ILE A 343 -13.75 -3.36 -15.65
C ILE A 343 -15.25 -3.71 -15.60
N ARG A 344 -15.66 -4.90 -16.06
CA ARG A 344 -17.06 -5.34 -16.00
C ARG A 344 -17.48 -5.77 -14.61
N GLU A 345 -16.63 -6.48 -13.87
CA GLU A 345 -16.90 -6.93 -12.49
C GLU A 345 -16.91 -5.73 -11.53
N GLU A 346 -15.96 -4.81 -11.65
CA GLU A 346 -15.89 -3.59 -10.85
C GLU A 346 -17.06 -2.62 -11.15
N GLN A 347 -17.55 -2.59 -12.40
CA GLN A 347 -18.78 -1.87 -12.75
C GLN A 347 -20.06 -2.59 -12.30
N ALA A 348 -20.04 -3.92 -12.15
CA ALA A 348 -21.17 -4.69 -11.64
C ALA A 348 -21.32 -4.52 -10.11
N GLU A 349 -20.21 -4.52 -9.36
CA GLU A 349 -20.20 -4.22 -7.92
C GLU A 349 -20.64 -2.78 -7.62
N LYS A 350 -20.17 -1.80 -8.39
CA LYS A 350 -20.63 -0.39 -8.28
C LYS A 350 -22.12 -0.22 -8.60
N ARG A 351 -22.73 -1.12 -9.37
CA ARG A 351 -24.17 -1.10 -9.69
C ARG A 351 -25.03 -1.82 -8.63
N GLN A 352 -24.44 -2.63 -7.75
CA GLN A 352 -25.15 -3.39 -6.71
C GLN A 352 -25.18 -2.68 -5.35
N GLN A 353 -24.55 -1.51 -5.19
CA GLN A 353 -24.75 -0.70 -3.98
C GLN A 353 -26.22 -0.25 -3.88
N PRO A 354 -26.94 -0.56 -2.79
CA PRO A 354 -28.35 -0.22 -2.68
C PRO A 354 -28.50 1.30 -2.63
N ARG A 355 -29.26 1.84 -3.59
CA ARG A 355 -29.76 3.21 -3.57
C ARG A 355 -30.53 3.37 -2.26
N THR A 356 -30.03 4.20 -1.35
CA THR A 356 -30.75 4.60 -0.14
C THR A 356 -32.02 5.32 -0.56
N GLU A 357 -33.15 4.64 -0.47
CA GLU A 357 -34.47 5.25 -0.59
C GLU A 357 -34.63 6.24 0.57
N LYS A 358 -34.61 7.54 0.24
CA LYS A 358 -35.09 8.58 1.13
C LYS A 358 -36.59 8.37 1.33
N ARG A 359 -36.97 7.72 2.43
CA ARG A 359 -38.32 7.87 2.97
C ARG A 359 -38.46 9.31 3.47
N GLN A 360 -39.31 10.07 2.78
CA GLN A 360 -39.85 11.31 3.31
C GLN A 360 -40.95 10.92 4.29
N ASP A 361 -40.65 11.01 5.58
CA ASP A 361 -41.70 10.98 6.60
C ASP A 361 -42.37 12.35 6.60
N MET A 362 -43.60 12.36 6.07
CA MET A 362 -44.57 13.45 6.15
C MET A 362 -45.63 13.02 7.15
N GLU A 363 -45.55 13.47 8.40
CA GLU A 363 -46.72 13.54 9.29
C GLU A 363 -46.68 14.81 10.16
N LEU A 364 -47.71 15.64 9.93
CA LEU A 364 -48.49 16.54 10.81
C LEU A 364 -47.82 17.45 11.85
#